data_AF-F3FS45-F1
#
_entry.id   AF-F3FS45-F1
#
_cell.length_a   1.000
_cell.length_b   1.000
_cell.length_c   1.000
_cell.angle_alpha   90.00
_cell.angle_beta   90.00
_cell.angle_gamma   90.00
#
_symmetry.space_group_name_H-M   'P 1'
#
loop_
_entity.id
_entity.type
_entity.pdbx_description
1 polymer ?
#
loop_
_entity_poly.entity_id
_entity_poly.type
_entity_poly.pdbx_seq_one_letter_code
_entity_poly.pdbx_strand_id
1 'polypeptide(L)'
;EHRLHYGELNHRANALAHHLISLGVGIDDRVAVMARRGLDTLVAMLAVLKAGAGYVPVDPSHPDERIAYLLTDSAPKVVLTQQALMSRVPETAAPVIAFDRPQWPQRLDNPQVAGLNATHLAYVIYTSGSTGQPKGVMVEHRTFGNLIAWHCQTFDLQAGSHTASVAGFGFDAMAWEVWPALCAGATLHLPPAEVSNEQLDALLDWWIAQPLQVAFLPTPVAEYAFSRNLSHPTLRTLLIGGDRLRQFQRDPGFAVINNYGPTEATVVATSGRLLPDGSLDIGTPIANTRVYLLDEHQQLVPLGVTGELYVAG
;
A
#
# COMPACT_ATOMS: atom_id res chain seq x y z
N GLU A 1 -12.00 -20.67 5.95
CA GLU A 1 -12.03 -19.19 5.84
C GLU A 1 -11.41 -18.62 7.11
N HIS A 2 -10.34 -17.83 7.00
CA HIS A 2 -9.68 -17.19 8.14
C HIS A 2 -10.05 -15.71 8.15
N ARG A 3 -10.44 -15.15 9.30
CA ARG A 3 -10.78 -13.73 9.46
C ARG A 3 -10.26 -13.20 10.79
N LEU A 4 -10.06 -11.88 10.87
CA LEU A 4 -9.80 -11.16 12.11
C LEU A 4 -10.79 -10.01 12.23
N HIS A 5 -11.39 -9.86 13.41
CA HIS A 5 -12.09 -8.65 13.77
C HIS A 5 -11.09 -7.56 14.22
N TYR A 6 -11.50 -6.30 14.16
CA TYR A 6 -10.67 -5.16 14.57
C TYR A 6 -10.05 -5.31 15.96
N GLY A 7 -10.82 -5.81 16.94
CA GLY A 7 -10.32 -6.06 18.29
C GLY A 7 -9.21 -7.12 18.34
N GLU A 8 -9.36 -8.20 17.57
CA GLU A 8 -8.36 -9.28 17.50
C GLU A 8 -7.09 -8.82 16.79
N LEU A 9 -7.24 -8.11 15.66
CA LEU A 9 -6.13 -7.47 14.95
C LEU A 9 -5.37 -6.51 15.89
N ASN A 10 -6.09 -5.66 16.60
CA ASN A 10 -5.50 -4.69 17.53
C ASN A 10 -4.76 -5.36 18.68
N HIS A 11 -5.34 -6.40 19.31
CA HIS A 11 -4.68 -7.11 20.42
C HIS A 11 -3.42 -7.86 19.97
N ARG A 12 -3.48 -8.55 18.83
CA ARG A 12 -2.29 -9.24 18.28
C ARG A 12 -1.20 -8.23 17.93
N ALA A 13 -1.56 -7.11 17.32
CA ALA A 13 -0.62 -6.05 16.98
C ALA A 13 -0.05 -5.37 18.23
N ASN A 14 -0.84 -5.15 19.28
CA ASN A 14 -0.36 -4.60 20.56
C ASN A 14 0.68 -5.52 21.20
N ALA A 15 0.42 -6.83 21.29
CA ALA A 15 1.36 -7.79 21.84
C ALA A 15 2.72 -7.75 21.12
N LEU A 16 2.70 -7.76 19.78
CA LEU A 16 3.92 -7.66 18.98
C LEU A 16 4.58 -6.29 19.10
N ALA A 17 3.81 -5.19 19.14
CA ALA A 17 4.36 -3.85 19.29
C ALA A 17 5.11 -3.67 20.61
N HIS A 18 4.55 -4.15 21.72
CA HIS A 18 5.24 -4.15 23.02
C HIS A 18 6.53 -4.98 22.98
N HIS A 19 6.52 -6.10 22.27
CA HIS A 19 7.73 -6.90 22.07
C HIS A 19 8.79 -6.14 21.26
N LEU A 20 8.40 -5.48 20.15
CA LEU A 20 9.30 -4.62 19.38
C LEU A 20 9.91 -3.51 20.24
N ILE A 21 9.09 -2.81 21.03
CA ILE A 21 9.56 -1.78 21.97
C ILE A 21 10.55 -2.36 22.97
N SER A 22 10.32 -3.58 23.48
CA SER A 22 11.25 -4.25 24.40
C SER A 22 12.61 -4.59 23.78
N LEU A 23 12.68 -4.69 22.45
CA LEU A 23 13.92 -4.86 21.67
C LEU A 23 14.59 -3.52 21.33
N GLY A 24 14.04 -2.41 21.84
CA GLY A 24 14.56 -1.06 21.64
C GLY A 24 14.18 -0.44 20.30
N VAL A 25 13.11 -0.92 19.64
CA VAL A 25 12.50 -0.22 18.50
C VAL A 25 11.84 1.06 19.01
N GLY A 26 12.09 2.17 18.34
CA GLY A 26 11.49 3.47 18.65
C GLY A 26 11.09 4.29 17.43
N ILE A 27 10.92 5.59 17.67
CA ILE A 27 10.54 6.58 16.65
C ILE A 27 11.56 6.62 15.51
N ASP A 28 11.07 6.63 14.27
CA ASP A 28 11.85 6.66 13.03
C ASP A 28 12.82 5.50 12.81
N ASP A 29 12.81 4.48 13.69
CA ASP A 29 13.44 3.20 13.37
C ASP A 29 12.71 2.56 12.19
N ARG A 30 13.45 1.74 11.42
CA ARG A 30 12.90 0.91 10.35
C ARG A 30 12.75 -0.51 10.86
N VAL A 31 11.59 -1.11 10.67
CA VAL A 31 11.38 -2.54 10.89
C VAL A 31 11.06 -3.18 9.55
N ALA A 32 11.93 -4.06 9.08
CA ALA A 32 11.67 -4.78 7.85
C ALA A 32 10.61 -5.85 8.10
N VAL A 33 9.62 -5.93 7.22
CA VAL A 33 8.58 -6.97 7.24
C VAL A 33 8.76 -7.77 5.95
N MET A 34 9.29 -8.98 6.05
CA MET A 34 9.46 -9.90 4.94
C MET A 34 8.36 -10.97 5.00
N ALA A 35 7.32 -10.83 4.19
CA ALA A 35 6.13 -11.64 4.36
C ALA A 35 5.38 -11.88 3.05
N ARG A 36 4.67 -13.00 2.98
CA ARG A 36 3.61 -13.22 1.99
C ARG A 36 2.35 -12.47 2.41
N ARG A 37 1.39 -12.32 1.48
CA ARG A 37 0.07 -11.79 1.80
C ARG A 37 -0.62 -12.65 2.87
N GLY A 38 -1.26 -12.01 3.84
CA GLY A 38 -2.00 -12.70 4.89
C GLY A 38 -2.37 -11.82 6.07
N LEU A 39 -3.20 -12.35 6.97
CA LEU A 39 -3.68 -11.63 8.15
C LEU A 39 -2.56 -11.31 9.13
N ASP A 40 -1.61 -12.22 9.32
CA ASP A 40 -0.46 -11.99 10.22
C ASP A 40 0.48 -10.90 9.68
N THR A 41 0.52 -10.70 8.36
CA THR A 41 1.27 -9.60 7.73
C THR A 41 0.67 -8.25 8.10
N LEU A 42 -0.67 -8.14 8.12
CA LEU A 42 -1.36 -6.93 8.60
C LEU A 42 -1.14 -6.69 10.09
N VAL A 43 -1.11 -7.75 10.90
CA VAL A 43 -0.74 -7.69 12.33
C VAL A 43 0.67 -7.11 12.48
N ALA A 44 1.65 -7.61 11.71
CA ALA A 44 3.02 -7.14 11.74
C ALA A 44 3.15 -5.67 11.35
N MET A 45 2.54 -5.25 10.24
CA MET A 45 2.53 -3.84 9.81
C MET A 45 1.94 -2.91 10.88
N LEU A 46 0.79 -3.26 11.44
CA LEU A 46 0.14 -2.47 12.49
C LEU A 46 0.97 -2.45 13.78
N ALA A 47 1.63 -3.55 14.13
CA ALA A 47 2.51 -3.61 15.29
C ALA A 47 3.72 -2.68 15.16
N VAL A 48 4.31 -2.59 13.96
CA VAL A 48 5.43 -1.67 13.68
C VAL A 48 5.00 -0.22 13.88
N LEU A 49 3.87 0.19 13.29
CA LEU A 49 3.33 1.55 13.49
C LEU A 49 3.02 1.85 14.96
N LYS A 50 2.45 0.87 15.67
CA LYS A 50 2.16 0.99 17.11
C LYS A 50 3.42 1.09 17.97
N ALA A 51 4.54 0.50 17.53
CA ALA A 51 5.85 0.67 18.17
C ALA A 51 6.48 2.03 17.89
N GLY A 52 5.88 2.85 17.02
CA GLY A 52 6.36 4.18 16.63
C GLY A 52 7.36 4.16 15.46
N ALA A 53 7.62 2.99 14.88
CA ALA A 53 8.57 2.80 13.79
C ALA A 53 7.89 2.77 12.42
N GLY A 54 8.67 2.97 11.36
CA GLY A 54 8.24 2.79 9.98
C GLY A 54 8.49 1.37 9.48
N TYR A 55 7.51 0.75 8.81
CA TYR A 55 7.72 -0.57 8.21
C TYR A 55 8.40 -0.49 6.84
N VAL A 56 9.24 -1.47 6.54
CA VAL A 56 9.87 -1.67 5.23
C VAL A 56 9.33 -2.99 4.65
N PRO A 57 8.38 -2.97 3.71
CA PRO A 57 7.83 -4.20 3.17
C PRO A 57 8.83 -4.84 2.19
N VAL A 58 9.13 -6.11 2.41
CA VAL A 58 10.05 -6.90 1.58
C VAL A 58 9.29 -8.10 1.02
N ASP A 59 9.10 -8.12 -0.29
CA ASP A 59 8.46 -9.26 -0.96
C ASP A 59 9.43 -10.45 -1.02
N PRO A 60 9.08 -11.61 -0.42
CA PRO A 60 9.96 -12.78 -0.41
C PRO A 60 10.13 -13.45 -1.79
N SER A 61 9.29 -13.09 -2.78
CA SER A 61 9.44 -13.55 -4.17
C SER A 61 10.59 -12.87 -4.92
N HIS A 62 11.11 -11.76 -4.39
CA HIS A 62 12.28 -11.11 -4.98
C HIS A 62 13.52 -12.03 -4.98
N PRO A 63 14.45 -11.85 -5.94
CA PRO A 63 15.76 -12.50 -5.89
C PRO A 63 16.52 -12.19 -4.59
N ASP A 64 17.38 -13.11 -4.14
CA ASP A 64 18.11 -12.97 -2.88
C ASP A 64 18.98 -11.72 -2.82
N GLU A 65 19.62 -11.36 -3.93
CA GLU A 65 20.41 -10.14 -4.05
C GLU A 65 19.56 -8.89 -3.79
N ARG A 66 18.33 -8.86 -4.29
CA ARG A 66 17.39 -7.75 -4.06
C ARG A 66 16.95 -7.71 -2.60
N ILE A 67 16.67 -8.85 -1.98
CA ILE A 67 16.31 -8.91 -0.55
C ILE A 67 17.48 -8.40 0.31
N ALA A 68 18.70 -8.88 0.04
CA ALA A 68 19.91 -8.46 0.75
C ALA A 68 20.16 -6.96 0.60
N TYR A 69 20.02 -6.43 -0.62
CA TYR A 69 20.08 -4.99 -0.88
C TYR A 69 19.07 -4.21 -0.03
N LEU A 70 17.78 -4.58 -0.09
CA LEU A 70 16.73 -3.89 0.65
C LEU A 70 16.99 -3.87 2.16
N LEU A 71 17.45 -4.99 2.73
CA LEU A 71 17.77 -5.09 4.16
C LEU A 71 19.05 -4.33 4.52
N THR A 72 20.03 -4.28 3.63
CA THR A 72 21.28 -3.54 3.86
C THR A 72 21.04 -2.04 3.81
N ASP A 73 20.37 -1.55 2.76
CA ASP A 73 20.11 -0.12 2.57
C ASP A 73 19.13 0.44 3.62
N SER A 74 18.08 -0.31 3.96
CA SER A 74 17.11 0.14 4.97
C SER A 74 17.65 0.07 6.41
N ALA A 75 18.73 -0.68 6.65
CA ALA A 75 19.35 -0.86 7.96
C ALA A 75 18.31 -1.03 9.09
N PRO A 76 17.44 -2.07 9.02
CA PRO A 76 16.33 -2.20 9.93
C PRO A 76 16.81 -2.56 11.33
N LYS A 77 16.12 -2.04 12.35
CA LYS A 77 16.36 -2.37 13.76
C LYS A 77 16.01 -3.82 14.06
N VAL A 78 14.96 -4.34 13.42
CA VAL A 78 14.43 -5.70 13.54
C VAL A 78 13.93 -6.17 12.17
N VAL A 79 14.07 -7.45 11.87
CA VAL A 79 13.45 -8.11 10.70
C VAL A 79 12.33 -9.02 11.20
N LEU A 80 11.09 -8.67 10.85
CA LEU A 80 9.92 -9.52 11.01
C LEU A 80 9.77 -10.40 9.76
N THR A 81 9.65 -11.71 9.95
CA THR A 81 9.40 -12.66 8.86
C THR A 81 8.43 -13.75 9.29
N GLN A 82 7.99 -14.58 8.35
CA GLN A 82 7.22 -15.79 8.67
C GLN A 82 8.18 -16.95 8.93
N GLN A 83 7.80 -17.90 9.79
CA GLN A 83 8.63 -19.06 10.15
C GLN A 83 9.12 -19.83 8.91
N ALA A 84 8.26 -19.98 7.91
CA ALA A 84 8.58 -20.66 6.65
C ALA A 84 9.56 -19.89 5.76
N LEU A 85 9.79 -18.61 6.03
CA LEU A 85 10.66 -17.71 5.26
C LEU A 85 11.97 -17.40 5.99
N MET A 86 12.19 -17.90 7.21
CA MET A 86 13.39 -17.57 7.98
C MET A 86 14.70 -17.88 7.23
N SER A 87 14.77 -19.00 6.51
CA SER A 87 15.96 -19.38 5.73
C SER A 87 16.22 -18.49 4.51
N ARG A 88 15.24 -17.67 4.10
CA ARG A 88 15.36 -16.69 3.00
C ARG A 88 15.89 -15.35 3.48
N VAL A 89 15.94 -15.11 4.80
CA VAL A 89 16.50 -13.88 5.36
C VAL A 89 18.04 -13.99 5.26
N PRO A 90 18.72 -13.07 4.56
CA PRO A 90 20.18 -13.00 4.53
C PRO A 90 20.77 -12.84 5.94
N GLU A 91 22.04 -13.20 6.09
CA GLU A 91 22.76 -12.97 7.34
C GLU A 91 22.74 -11.48 7.70
N THR A 92 22.30 -11.16 8.92
CA THR A 92 22.13 -9.80 9.40
C THR A 92 22.41 -9.72 10.89
N ALA A 93 22.89 -8.56 11.35
CA ALA A 93 23.06 -8.29 12.78
C ALA A 93 21.73 -7.95 13.48
N ALA A 94 20.69 -7.58 12.72
CA ALA A 94 19.38 -7.27 13.26
C ALA A 94 18.69 -8.56 13.76
N PRO A 95 17.98 -8.53 14.90
CA PRO A 95 17.16 -9.65 15.34
C PRO A 95 16.13 -10.03 14.27
N VAL A 96 16.05 -11.33 13.96
CA VAL A 96 15.07 -11.89 13.02
C VAL A 96 13.99 -12.63 13.82
N ILE A 97 12.73 -12.26 13.63
CA ILE A 97 11.60 -12.75 14.42
C ILE A 97 10.56 -13.39 13.49
N ALA A 98 10.20 -14.64 13.79
CA ALA A 98 9.06 -15.31 13.16
C ALA A 98 7.74 -14.80 13.76
N PHE A 99 7.09 -13.82 13.11
CA PHE A 99 5.95 -13.12 13.72
C PHE A 99 4.66 -13.97 13.78
N ASP A 100 4.58 -15.01 12.94
CA ASP A 100 3.51 -16.01 12.89
C ASP A 100 3.69 -17.13 13.94
N ARG A 101 4.76 -17.06 14.75
CA ARG A 101 5.03 -17.94 15.90
C ARG A 101 5.27 -17.09 17.15
N PRO A 102 4.23 -16.47 17.72
CA PRO A 102 4.38 -15.55 18.83
C PRO A 102 4.94 -16.26 20.07
N GLN A 103 6.09 -15.76 20.57
CA GLN A 103 6.75 -16.23 21.80
C GLN A 103 6.77 -15.15 22.90
N TRP A 104 6.10 -14.02 22.65
CA TRP A 104 6.00 -12.90 23.59
C TRP A 104 4.67 -12.91 24.35
N PRO A 105 4.60 -12.28 25.53
CA PRO A 105 3.37 -12.18 26.31
C PRO A 105 2.26 -11.44 25.54
N GLN A 106 1.02 -11.88 25.73
CA GLN A 106 -0.14 -11.13 25.27
C GLN A 106 -0.22 -9.78 26.01
N ARG A 107 -0.56 -8.72 25.28
CA ARG A 107 -0.80 -7.37 25.81
C ARG A 107 -2.02 -6.79 25.11
N LEU A 108 -3.02 -6.41 25.90
CA LEU A 108 -4.27 -5.83 25.38
C LEU A 108 -4.18 -4.31 25.25
N ASP A 109 -3.36 -3.67 26.09
CA ASP A 109 -3.18 -2.22 26.13
C ASP A 109 -2.43 -1.71 24.89
N ASN A 110 -2.92 -0.59 24.34
CA ASN A 110 -2.25 0.08 23.24
C ASN A 110 -0.93 0.70 23.74
N PRO A 111 0.22 0.42 23.10
CA PRO A 111 1.49 1.03 23.47
C PRO A 111 1.41 2.56 23.37
N GLN A 112 2.09 3.24 24.29
CA GLN A 112 2.20 4.70 24.33
C GLN A 112 3.65 5.08 24.07
N VAL A 113 3.93 5.63 22.89
CA VAL A 113 5.29 6.03 22.48
C VAL A 113 5.42 7.54 22.65
N ALA A 114 6.13 7.96 23.71
CA ALA A 114 6.30 9.37 24.02
C ALA A 114 7.03 10.11 22.88
N GLY A 115 6.47 11.23 22.43
CA GLY A 115 7.04 12.06 21.36
C GLY A 115 6.59 11.70 19.94
N LEU A 116 5.93 10.55 19.73
CA LEU A 116 5.41 10.15 18.43
C LEU A 116 4.35 11.17 17.94
N ASN A 117 4.47 11.59 16.69
CA ASN A 117 3.60 12.57 16.05
C ASN A 117 3.57 12.36 14.52
N ALA A 118 2.77 13.14 13.80
CA ALA A 118 2.50 12.93 12.38
C ALA A 118 3.70 13.17 11.43
N THR A 119 4.78 13.83 11.86
CA THR A 119 5.97 14.03 11.01
C THR A 119 6.95 12.86 11.03
N HIS A 120 6.66 11.82 11.82
CA HIS A 120 7.50 10.63 11.90
C HIS A 120 7.15 9.62 10.82
N LEU A 121 8.10 8.73 10.58
CA LEU A 121 8.06 7.72 9.52
C LEU A 121 6.90 6.73 9.71
N ALA A 122 6.08 6.55 8.67
CA ALA A 122 5.06 5.50 8.61
C ALA A 122 5.60 4.27 7.86
N TYR A 123 6.27 4.47 6.72
CA TYR A 123 6.88 3.37 5.96
C TYR A 123 8.01 3.84 5.05
N VAL A 124 8.82 2.87 4.60
CA VAL A 124 9.79 3.06 3.51
C VAL A 124 9.50 2.07 2.40
N ILE A 125 9.30 2.55 1.18
CA ILE A 125 9.07 1.70 0.01
C ILE A 125 10.14 1.95 -1.04
N TYR A 126 10.63 0.87 -1.65
CA TYR A 126 11.70 0.94 -2.63
C TYR A 126 11.15 0.94 -4.05
N THR A 127 11.59 1.92 -4.84
CA THR A 127 11.24 2.01 -6.26
C THR A 127 11.93 0.90 -7.08
N SER A 128 11.44 0.62 -8.29
CA SER A 128 11.91 -0.52 -9.10
C SER A 128 13.38 -0.42 -9.57
N GLY A 129 14.01 0.75 -9.47
CA GLY A 129 15.44 0.94 -9.82
C GLY A 129 15.71 1.04 -11.33
N SER A 130 14.74 1.49 -12.15
CA SER A 130 14.93 1.58 -13.61
C SER A 130 16.09 2.48 -14.04
N THR A 131 16.55 3.41 -13.20
CA THR A 131 17.67 4.34 -13.46
C THR A 131 18.89 4.09 -12.57
N GLY A 132 19.02 2.91 -11.95
CA GLY A 132 20.13 2.58 -11.05
C GLY A 132 19.70 1.75 -9.84
N GLN A 133 20.36 1.94 -8.70
CA GLN A 133 20.00 1.22 -7.48
C GLN A 133 18.60 1.68 -6.96
N PRO A 134 17.72 0.75 -6.53
CA PRO A 134 16.43 1.08 -5.93
C PRO A 134 16.54 2.07 -4.78
N LYS A 135 15.73 3.12 -4.73
CA LYS A 135 15.80 4.13 -3.67
C LYS A 135 14.68 3.91 -2.66
N GLY A 136 15.01 3.96 -1.36
CA GLY A 136 14.04 3.91 -0.28
C GLY A 136 13.32 5.26 -0.12
N VAL A 137 12.06 5.31 -0.51
CA VAL A 137 11.19 6.48 -0.32
C VAL A 137 10.61 6.44 1.07
N MET A 138 10.96 7.43 1.89
CA MET A 138 10.45 7.61 3.25
C MET A 138 9.12 8.37 3.21
N VAL A 139 8.09 7.81 3.84
CA VAL A 139 6.76 8.44 3.92
C VAL A 139 6.39 8.68 5.37
N GLU A 140 6.03 9.92 5.69
CA GLU A 140 5.59 10.34 7.03
C GLU A 140 4.10 10.00 7.27
N HIS A 141 3.72 9.87 8.54
CA HIS A 141 2.32 9.71 8.93
C HIS A 141 1.40 10.83 8.43
N ARG A 142 1.89 12.06 8.29
CA ARG A 142 1.11 13.23 7.86
C ARG A 142 0.66 13.12 6.42
N THR A 143 1.57 12.86 5.49
CA THR A 143 1.23 12.73 4.06
C THR A 143 0.38 11.49 3.85
N PHE A 144 0.66 10.43 4.61
CA PHE A 144 -0.12 9.20 4.52
C PHE A 144 -1.53 9.35 5.10
N GLY A 145 -1.69 10.04 6.22
CA GLY A 145 -2.99 10.40 6.80
C GLY A 145 -3.84 11.26 5.85
N ASN A 146 -3.22 12.16 5.09
CA ASN A 146 -3.90 12.93 4.05
C ASN A 146 -4.48 12.03 2.96
N LEU A 147 -3.68 11.11 2.41
CA LEU A 147 -4.14 10.14 1.41
C LEU A 147 -5.31 9.30 1.93
N ILE A 148 -5.22 8.82 3.17
CA ILE A 148 -6.28 8.02 3.81
C ILE A 148 -7.58 8.82 3.94
N ALA A 149 -7.50 10.03 4.49
CA ALA A 149 -8.67 10.87 4.70
C ALA A 149 -9.35 11.24 3.36
N TRP A 150 -8.56 11.60 2.36
CA TRP A 150 -9.04 11.89 1.01
C TRP A 150 -9.71 10.67 0.36
N HIS A 151 -9.09 9.48 0.44
CA HIS A 151 -9.64 8.25 -0.13
C HIS A 151 -11.01 7.94 0.49
N CYS A 152 -11.11 7.95 1.82
CA CYS A 152 -12.35 7.62 2.50
C CYS A 152 -13.49 8.59 2.15
N GLN A 153 -13.19 9.88 2.08
CA GLN A 153 -14.18 10.91 1.71
C GLN A 153 -14.59 10.80 0.23
N THR A 154 -13.63 10.64 -0.67
CA THR A 154 -13.87 10.71 -2.13
C THR A 154 -14.62 9.49 -2.64
N PHE A 155 -14.32 8.31 -2.08
CA PHE A 155 -14.91 7.04 -2.52
C PHE A 155 -15.96 6.49 -1.56
N ASP A 156 -16.40 7.30 -0.59
CA ASP A 156 -17.46 6.95 0.36
C ASP A 156 -17.17 5.60 1.05
N LEU A 157 -15.91 5.42 1.47
CA LEU A 157 -15.46 4.23 2.19
C LEU A 157 -15.72 4.42 3.68
N GLN A 158 -16.56 3.55 4.24
CA GLN A 158 -17.07 3.70 5.60
C GLN A 158 -17.19 2.34 6.30
N ALA A 159 -17.61 2.37 7.56
CA ALA A 159 -17.83 1.15 8.33
C ALA A 159 -18.88 0.26 7.64
N GLY A 160 -18.58 -1.02 7.48
CA GLY A 160 -19.43 -1.96 6.74
C GLY A 160 -19.22 -1.95 5.22
N SER A 161 -18.40 -1.06 4.67
CA SER A 161 -17.92 -1.19 3.29
C SER A 161 -17.03 -2.42 3.12
N HIS A 162 -16.88 -2.88 1.88
CA HIS A 162 -16.03 -4.01 1.53
C HIS A 162 -15.08 -3.60 0.39
N THR A 163 -13.79 -3.86 0.58
CA THR A 163 -12.70 -3.57 -0.37
C THR A 163 -11.69 -4.72 -0.35
N ALA A 164 -10.69 -4.68 -1.22
CA ALA A 164 -9.64 -5.68 -1.32
C ALA A 164 -8.25 -5.04 -1.33
N SER A 165 -7.24 -5.81 -0.91
CA SER A 165 -5.85 -5.51 -1.23
C SER A 165 -5.27 -6.59 -2.14
N VAL A 166 -5.01 -6.20 -3.39
CA VAL A 166 -4.44 -7.06 -4.43
C VAL A 166 -3.07 -6.58 -4.90
N ALA A 167 -2.64 -5.38 -4.53
CA ALA A 167 -1.31 -4.87 -4.88
C ALA A 167 -0.20 -5.76 -4.27
N GLY A 168 0.95 -5.76 -4.94
CA GLY A 168 2.14 -6.46 -4.44
C GLY A 168 2.65 -5.81 -3.16
N PHE A 169 3.18 -6.63 -2.24
CA PHE A 169 3.51 -6.18 -0.89
C PHE A 169 4.59 -5.08 -0.86
N GLY A 170 5.55 -5.14 -1.78
CA GLY A 170 6.60 -4.13 -1.94
C GLY A 170 6.19 -2.85 -2.67
N PHE A 171 4.92 -2.68 -3.04
CA PHE A 171 4.41 -1.49 -3.73
C PHE A 171 3.56 -0.64 -2.80
N ASP A 172 3.62 0.67 -3.00
CA ASP A 172 2.90 1.68 -2.20
C ASP A 172 1.38 1.62 -2.37
N ALA A 173 0.91 1.13 -3.52
CA ALA A 173 -0.50 0.80 -3.75
C ALA A 173 -1.08 -0.15 -2.69
N MET A 174 -0.28 -1.06 -2.11
CA MET A 174 -0.75 -1.92 -1.01
C MET A 174 -1.10 -1.11 0.23
N ALA A 175 -0.32 -0.07 0.55
CA ALA A 175 -0.64 0.83 1.64
C ALA A 175 -1.93 1.61 1.37
N TRP A 176 -2.15 2.04 0.12
CA TRP A 176 -3.37 2.72 -0.30
C TRP A 176 -4.62 1.84 -0.29
N GLU A 177 -4.49 0.52 -0.46
CA GLU A 177 -5.61 -0.42 -0.32
C GLU A 177 -5.92 -0.75 1.15
N VAL A 178 -4.88 -1.03 1.95
CA VAL A 178 -5.03 -1.54 3.32
C VAL A 178 -5.53 -0.48 4.28
N TRP A 179 -4.87 0.68 4.32
CA TRP A 179 -5.02 1.60 5.44
C TRP A 179 -6.31 2.42 5.40
N PRO A 180 -6.82 2.90 4.25
CA PRO A 180 -8.16 3.47 4.19
C PRO A 180 -9.24 2.50 4.67
N ALA A 181 -9.13 1.21 4.32
CA ALA A 181 -10.07 0.18 4.78
C ALA A 181 -10.08 0.07 6.30
N LEU A 182 -8.89 -0.06 6.91
CA LEU A 182 -8.74 -0.19 8.36
C LEU A 182 -9.15 1.08 9.10
N CYS A 183 -8.83 2.26 8.58
CA CYS A 183 -9.20 3.53 9.20
C CYS A 183 -10.70 3.84 9.08
N ALA A 184 -11.36 3.38 8.02
CA ALA A 184 -12.80 3.57 7.82
C ALA A 184 -13.68 2.59 8.61
N GLY A 185 -13.13 1.50 9.15
CA GLY A 185 -13.92 0.42 9.74
C GLY A 185 -14.52 -0.54 8.69
N ALA A 186 -13.98 -0.53 7.46
CA ALA A 186 -14.42 -1.40 6.38
C ALA A 186 -13.89 -2.84 6.57
N THR A 187 -14.38 -3.77 5.75
CA THR A 187 -13.84 -5.13 5.62
C THR A 187 -12.84 -5.15 4.47
N LEU A 188 -11.61 -5.55 4.77
CA LEU A 188 -10.54 -5.76 3.79
C LEU A 188 -10.44 -7.24 3.43
N HIS A 189 -10.68 -7.57 2.17
CA HIS A 189 -10.52 -8.91 1.61
C HIS A 189 -9.12 -9.09 1.04
N LEU A 190 -8.52 -10.27 1.28
CA LEU A 190 -7.20 -10.61 0.78
C LEU A 190 -7.29 -11.86 -0.10
N PRO A 191 -6.66 -11.88 -1.28
CA PRO A 191 -6.50 -13.12 -2.03
C PRO A 191 -5.78 -14.19 -1.21
N PRO A 192 -6.05 -15.48 -1.48
CA PRO A 192 -5.26 -16.57 -0.92
C PRO A 192 -3.77 -16.35 -1.18
N ALA A 193 -2.91 -16.75 -0.24
CA ALA A 193 -1.48 -16.49 -0.31
C ALA A 193 -0.80 -17.18 -1.51
N GLU A 194 -1.43 -18.22 -2.06
CA GLU A 194 -0.98 -18.98 -3.21
C GLU A 194 -1.31 -18.31 -4.55
N VAL A 195 -2.28 -17.38 -4.57
CA VAL A 195 -2.65 -16.65 -5.79
C VAL A 195 -1.68 -15.50 -5.99
N SER A 196 -0.73 -15.70 -6.91
CA SER A 196 0.22 -14.68 -7.32
C SER A 196 -0.46 -13.59 -8.16
N ASN A 197 0.09 -12.37 -8.11
CA ASN A 197 -0.33 -11.28 -8.99
C ASN A 197 -0.03 -11.57 -10.49
N GLU A 198 0.78 -12.59 -10.79
CA GLU A 198 1.03 -13.06 -12.15
C GLU A 198 -0.08 -14.00 -12.66
N GLN A 199 -0.85 -14.61 -11.75
CA GLN A 199 -1.97 -15.50 -12.09
C GLN A 199 -3.26 -14.70 -12.25
N LEU A 200 -3.29 -13.84 -13.29
CA LEU A 200 -4.35 -12.84 -13.47
C LEU A 200 -5.76 -13.43 -13.48
N ASP A 201 -5.99 -14.55 -14.16
CA ASP A 201 -7.32 -15.19 -14.18
C ASP A 201 -7.76 -15.62 -12.77
N ALA A 202 -6.89 -16.29 -12.01
CA ALA A 202 -7.22 -16.73 -10.65
C ALA A 202 -7.44 -15.56 -9.69
N LEU A 203 -6.65 -14.49 -9.84
CA LEU A 203 -6.81 -13.27 -9.06
C LEU A 203 -8.15 -12.59 -9.36
N LEU A 204 -8.51 -12.47 -10.64
CA LEU A 204 -9.75 -11.82 -11.07
C LEU A 204 -10.98 -12.67 -10.72
N ASP A 205 -10.91 -13.99 -10.85
CA ASP A 205 -11.97 -14.91 -10.40
C ASP A 205 -12.23 -14.76 -8.90
N TRP A 206 -11.16 -14.69 -8.09
CA TRP A 206 -11.29 -14.42 -6.66
C TRP A 206 -11.88 -13.02 -6.39
N TRP A 207 -11.40 -12.00 -7.12
CA TRP A 207 -11.80 -10.60 -6.94
C TRP A 207 -13.30 -10.42 -7.22
N ILE A 208 -13.80 -10.98 -8.32
CA ILE A 208 -15.23 -10.97 -8.69
C ILE A 208 -16.11 -11.68 -7.66
N ALA A 209 -15.59 -12.72 -7.01
CA ALA A 209 -16.31 -13.46 -5.99
C ALA A 209 -16.47 -12.68 -4.67
N GLN A 210 -15.75 -11.57 -4.47
CA GLN A 210 -15.85 -10.76 -3.27
C GLN A 210 -16.91 -9.65 -3.39
N PRO A 211 -17.57 -9.25 -2.29
CA PRO A 211 -18.59 -8.20 -2.31
C PRO A 211 -18.00 -6.77 -2.32
N LEU A 212 -17.06 -6.49 -3.22
CA LEU A 212 -16.29 -5.24 -3.26
C LEU A 212 -17.14 -4.05 -3.74
N GLN A 213 -17.05 -2.92 -3.03
CA GLN A 213 -17.71 -1.66 -3.40
C GLN A 213 -16.75 -0.67 -4.06
N VAL A 214 -15.52 -0.62 -3.54
CA VAL A 214 -14.38 0.15 -4.07
C VAL A 214 -13.20 -0.80 -4.07
N ALA A 215 -12.43 -0.82 -5.15
CA ALA A 215 -11.22 -1.64 -5.23
C ALA A 215 -10.20 -1.00 -6.17
N PHE A 216 -8.92 -1.34 -5.99
CA PHE A 216 -7.85 -0.96 -6.89
C PHE A 216 -7.43 -2.16 -7.75
N LEU A 217 -7.08 -1.90 -9.02
CA LEU A 217 -6.31 -2.81 -9.86
C LEU A 217 -5.20 -2.02 -10.53
N PRO A 218 -3.94 -2.51 -10.56
CA PRO A 218 -2.91 -1.93 -11.41
C PRO A 218 -3.40 -1.82 -12.85
N THR A 219 -3.04 -0.74 -13.55
CA THR A 219 -3.58 -0.45 -14.90
C THR A 219 -3.48 -1.64 -15.87
N PRO A 220 -2.36 -2.38 -15.96
CA PRO A 220 -2.29 -3.57 -16.83
C PRO A 220 -3.30 -4.68 -16.47
N VAL A 221 -3.60 -4.85 -15.18
CA VAL A 221 -4.58 -5.84 -14.69
C VAL A 221 -6.00 -5.37 -15.02
N ALA A 222 -6.28 -4.06 -14.87
CA ALA A 222 -7.56 -3.48 -15.27
C ALA A 222 -7.79 -3.58 -16.78
N GLU A 223 -6.79 -3.29 -17.62
CA GLU A 223 -6.88 -3.47 -19.08
C GLU A 223 -7.17 -4.93 -19.45
N TYR A 224 -6.52 -5.88 -18.77
CA TYR A 224 -6.81 -7.30 -18.96
C TYR A 224 -8.27 -7.63 -18.58
N ALA A 225 -8.76 -7.14 -17.43
CA ALA A 225 -10.15 -7.32 -17.02
C ALA A 225 -11.15 -6.71 -18.02
N PHE A 226 -10.87 -5.53 -18.57
CA PHE A 226 -11.70 -4.88 -19.59
C PHE A 226 -11.71 -5.67 -20.89
N SER A 227 -10.57 -6.21 -21.34
CA SER A 227 -10.47 -7.03 -22.55
C SER A 227 -11.34 -8.31 -22.48
N ARG A 228 -11.58 -8.79 -21.26
CA ARG A 228 -12.41 -9.95 -20.94
C ARG A 228 -13.89 -9.58 -20.76
N ASN A 229 -14.24 -8.30 -20.88
CA ASN A 229 -15.56 -7.76 -20.57
C ASN A 229 -16.08 -8.20 -19.19
N LEU A 230 -15.17 -8.26 -18.20
CA LEU A 230 -15.55 -8.64 -16.84
C LEU A 230 -16.45 -7.58 -16.24
N SER A 231 -17.49 -8.06 -15.55
CA SER A 231 -18.36 -7.24 -14.73
C SER A 231 -18.20 -7.67 -13.27
N HIS A 232 -18.43 -6.75 -12.35
CA HIS A 232 -18.36 -7.03 -10.92
C HIS A 232 -19.74 -6.78 -10.28
N PRO A 233 -20.36 -7.77 -9.60
CA PRO A 233 -21.75 -7.68 -9.15
C PRO A 233 -22.05 -6.53 -8.19
N THR A 234 -21.06 -6.12 -7.39
CA THR A 234 -21.23 -5.18 -6.27
C THR A 234 -20.36 -3.92 -6.38
N LEU A 235 -19.49 -3.83 -7.39
CA LEU A 235 -18.51 -2.74 -7.47
C LEU A 235 -19.20 -1.47 -7.92
N ARG A 236 -18.93 -0.37 -7.21
CA ARG A 236 -19.34 0.98 -7.61
C ARG A 236 -18.19 1.72 -8.28
N THR A 237 -16.96 1.49 -7.82
CA THR A 237 -15.78 2.23 -8.26
C THR A 237 -14.55 1.33 -8.37
N LEU A 238 -13.95 1.29 -9.56
CA LEU A 238 -12.64 0.71 -9.81
C LEU A 238 -11.60 1.84 -9.90
N LEU A 239 -10.62 1.79 -9.02
CA LEU A 239 -9.45 2.64 -9.04
C LEU A 239 -8.36 1.96 -9.88
N ILE A 240 -7.74 2.71 -10.79
CA ILE A 240 -6.59 2.25 -11.57
C ILE A 240 -5.44 3.25 -11.46
N GLY A 241 -4.23 2.80 -11.75
CA GLY A 241 -3.03 3.63 -11.72
C GLY A 241 -1.76 2.82 -11.89
N GLY A 242 -0.61 3.48 -11.80
CA GLY A 242 0.73 2.86 -11.85
C GLY A 242 1.28 2.59 -13.26
N ASP A 243 0.48 2.72 -14.32
CA ASP A 243 0.94 2.66 -15.72
C ASP A 243 0.01 3.51 -16.61
N ARG A 244 0.43 3.76 -17.85
CA ARG A 244 -0.37 4.48 -18.83
C ARG A 244 -1.50 3.59 -19.35
N LEU A 245 -2.74 3.99 -19.08
CA LEU A 245 -3.91 3.41 -19.72
C LEU A 245 -3.92 3.73 -21.23
N ARG A 246 -4.15 2.72 -22.06
CA ARG A 246 -4.09 2.84 -23.53
C ARG A 246 -5.46 3.06 -24.15
N GLN A 247 -6.49 2.44 -23.59
CA GLN A 247 -7.85 2.53 -24.11
C GLN A 247 -8.89 2.32 -23.01
N PHE A 248 -10.02 3.01 -23.15
CA PHE A 248 -11.21 2.80 -22.35
C PHE A 248 -12.44 3.11 -23.21
N GLN A 249 -12.98 2.08 -23.87
CA GLN A 249 -14.00 2.24 -24.91
C GLN A 249 -15.40 1.80 -24.47
N ARG A 250 -15.50 1.11 -23.32
CA ARG A 250 -16.74 0.49 -22.87
C ARG A 250 -16.97 0.75 -21.40
N ASP A 251 -18.20 1.08 -21.06
CA ASP A 251 -18.67 1.14 -19.67
C ASP A 251 -18.73 -0.27 -19.07
N PRO A 252 -17.94 -0.57 -18.02
CA PRO A 252 -17.96 -1.87 -17.34
C PRO A 252 -19.12 -2.03 -16.34
N GLY A 253 -19.98 -1.02 -16.17
CA GLY A 253 -21.09 -1.01 -15.22
C GLY A 253 -20.73 -0.41 -13.85
N PHE A 254 -19.54 0.16 -13.72
CA PHE A 254 -19.06 0.86 -12.53
C PHE A 254 -18.17 2.04 -12.93
N ALA A 255 -17.97 3.00 -12.02
CA ALA A 255 -17.09 4.13 -12.29
C ALA A 255 -15.63 3.68 -12.35
N VAL A 256 -14.88 4.12 -13.36
CA VAL A 256 -13.42 3.90 -13.45
C VAL A 256 -12.71 5.21 -13.18
N ILE A 257 -11.81 5.20 -12.21
CA ILE A 257 -11.06 6.37 -11.77
C ILE A 257 -9.58 6.13 -12.05
N ASN A 258 -9.01 6.96 -12.92
CA ASN A 258 -7.59 6.96 -13.19
C ASN A 258 -6.87 7.79 -12.15
N ASN A 259 -5.78 7.25 -11.61
CA ASN A 259 -5.00 7.89 -10.56
C ASN A 259 -3.53 7.94 -10.99
N TYR A 260 -2.89 9.04 -10.67
CA TYR A 260 -1.47 9.25 -10.93
C TYR A 260 -0.80 9.79 -9.68
N GLY A 261 0.38 9.28 -9.39
CA GLY A 261 1.27 9.77 -8.36
C GLY A 261 2.55 8.95 -8.33
N PRO A 262 3.73 9.58 -8.16
CA PRO A 262 4.94 8.86 -7.84
C PRO A 262 4.92 8.40 -6.38
N THR A 263 5.72 7.39 -6.05
CA THR A 263 5.87 6.91 -4.66
C THR A 263 6.36 8.03 -3.73
N GLU A 264 7.22 8.90 -4.25
CA GLU A 264 7.75 10.10 -3.60
C GLU A 264 6.68 11.11 -3.18
N ALA A 265 5.49 11.08 -3.80
CA ALA A 265 4.36 11.94 -3.46
C ALA A 265 3.27 11.21 -2.66
N THR A 266 3.57 10.04 -2.09
CA THR A 266 2.62 9.20 -1.32
C THR A 266 1.46 8.68 -2.19
N VAL A 267 1.79 7.75 -3.10
CA VAL A 267 0.86 6.95 -3.95
C VAL A 267 0.06 7.73 -5.00
N VAL A 268 -0.75 8.71 -4.60
CA VAL A 268 -1.69 9.41 -5.49
C VAL A 268 -1.54 10.91 -5.30
N ALA A 269 -1.26 11.61 -6.40
CA ALA A 269 -1.23 13.07 -6.47
C ALA A 269 -2.46 13.63 -7.19
N THR A 270 -2.95 12.94 -8.22
CA THR A 270 -4.14 13.33 -8.98
C THR A 270 -5.10 12.15 -9.20
N SER A 271 -6.39 12.46 -9.34
CA SER A 271 -7.44 11.48 -9.52
C SER A 271 -8.54 12.03 -10.44
N GLY A 272 -8.98 11.21 -11.40
CA GLY A 272 -9.95 11.62 -12.43
C GLY A 272 -10.85 10.49 -12.90
N ARG A 273 -12.14 10.77 -13.06
CA ARG A 273 -13.10 9.80 -13.62
C ARG A 273 -12.93 9.69 -15.12
N LEU A 274 -12.78 8.47 -15.62
CA LEU A 274 -12.78 8.18 -17.04
C LEU A 274 -14.19 8.05 -17.59
N LEU A 275 -14.35 8.48 -18.84
CA LEU A 275 -15.55 8.24 -19.65
C LEU A 275 -15.17 7.38 -20.84
N PRO A 276 -16.01 6.40 -21.25
CA PRO A 276 -15.79 5.64 -22.47
C PRO A 276 -15.57 6.56 -23.68
N ASP A 277 -14.55 6.26 -24.47
CA ASP A 277 -14.10 7.05 -25.63
C ASP A 277 -13.73 8.52 -25.32
N GLY A 278 -13.54 8.85 -24.03
CA GLY A 278 -13.14 10.17 -23.55
C GLY A 278 -11.62 10.35 -23.42
N SER A 279 -11.21 11.45 -22.79
CA SER A 279 -9.81 11.67 -22.42
C SER A 279 -9.35 10.65 -21.39
N LEU A 280 -8.16 10.07 -21.61
CA LEU A 280 -7.47 9.22 -20.64
C LEU A 280 -6.60 10.09 -19.71
N ASP A 281 -7.22 11.12 -19.13
CA ASP A 281 -6.52 12.06 -18.24
C ASP A 281 -6.23 11.45 -16.87
N ILE A 282 -5.36 12.11 -16.13
CA ILE A 282 -4.99 11.77 -14.74
C ILE A 282 -5.83 12.56 -13.73
N GLY A 283 -6.86 13.29 -14.19
CA GLY A 283 -7.73 14.12 -13.39
C GLY A 283 -7.08 15.35 -12.75
N THR A 284 -7.56 15.67 -11.55
CA THR A 284 -7.19 16.87 -10.79
C THR A 284 -6.46 16.51 -9.49
N PRO A 285 -5.70 17.44 -8.89
CA PRO A 285 -5.03 17.19 -7.62
C PRO A 285 -5.97 16.71 -6.51
N ILE A 286 -5.48 15.79 -5.67
CA ILE A 286 -6.20 15.33 -4.48
C ILE A 286 -6.16 16.38 -3.34
N ALA A 287 -6.81 16.09 -2.21
CA ALA A 287 -6.81 16.99 -1.08
C ALA A 287 -5.39 17.34 -0.61
N ASN A 288 -5.17 18.61 -0.28
CA ASN A 288 -3.88 19.15 0.15
C ASN A 288 -2.72 18.94 -0.84
N THR A 289 -3.02 18.72 -2.12
CA THR A 289 -2.02 18.57 -3.18
C THR A 289 -2.24 19.64 -4.26
N ARG A 290 -1.14 20.10 -4.86
CA ARG A 290 -1.11 20.98 -6.02
C ARG A 290 -0.25 20.36 -7.09
N VAL A 291 -0.64 20.61 -8.34
CA VAL A 291 0.13 20.22 -9.52
C VAL A 291 0.43 21.46 -10.34
N TYR A 292 1.67 21.56 -10.79
CA TYR A 292 2.15 22.63 -11.66
C TYR A 292 2.74 22.02 -12.93
N LEU A 293 2.59 22.73 -14.05
CA LEU A 293 3.36 22.46 -15.26
C LEU A 293 4.36 23.59 -15.43
N LEU A 294 5.65 23.23 -15.42
CA LEU A 294 6.76 24.19 -15.50
C LEU A 294 7.57 23.99 -16.79
N ASP A 295 8.13 25.08 -17.32
CA ASP A 295 9.10 25.04 -18.41
C ASP A 295 10.54 24.75 -17.91
N GLU A 296 11.50 24.73 -18.84
CA GLU A 296 12.92 24.50 -18.56
C GLU A 296 13.56 25.57 -17.63
N HIS A 297 12.89 26.71 -17.45
CA HIS A 297 13.30 27.80 -16.56
C HIS A 297 12.48 27.81 -15.25
N GLN A 298 11.76 26.72 -14.96
CA GLN A 298 10.90 26.54 -13.79
C GLN A 298 9.79 27.61 -13.69
N GLN A 299 9.34 28.16 -14.82
CA GLN A 299 8.21 29.10 -14.89
C GLN A 299 6.92 28.37 -15.26
N LEU A 300 5.79 28.88 -14.77
CA LEU A 300 4.46 28.33 -15.10
C LEU A 300 4.18 28.42 -16.59
N VAL A 301 3.78 27.32 -17.21
CA VAL A 301 3.31 27.33 -18.59
C VAL A 301 1.82 27.72 -18.69
N PRO A 302 1.38 28.36 -19.79
CA PRO A 302 -0.04 28.65 -20.02
C PRO A 302 -0.89 27.38 -20.13
N LEU A 303 -2.22 27.53 -19.94
CA LEU A 303 -3.17 26.43 -20.10
C LEU A 303 -3.08 25.83 -21.52
N GLY A 304 -2.97 24.50 -21.61
CA GLY A 304 -2.87 23.77 -22.86
C GLY A 304 -1.44 23.61 -23.40
N VAL A 305 -0.43 24.21 -22.75
CA VAL A 305 0.98 24.04 -23.10
C VAL A 305 1.59 22.92 -22.26
N THR A 306 2.40 22.07 -22.89
CA THR A 306 3.14 21.01 -22.21
C THR A 306 4.26 21.60 -21.35
N GLY A 307 4.42 21.08 -20.14
CA GLY A 307 5.55 21.35 -19.25
C GLY A 307 5.89 20.11 -18.42
N GLU A 308 6.99 20.17 -17.68
CA GLU A 308 7.32 19.16 -16.67
C GLU A 308 6.33 19.24 -15.50
N LEU A 309 5.85 18.08 -15.03
CA LEU A 309 4.84 17.99 -13.98
C LEU A 309 5.51 18.02 -12.60
N TYR A 310 5.17 19.03 -11.79
CA TYR A 310 5.61 19.18 -10.41
C TYR A 310 4.45 18.95 -9.45
N VAL A 311 4.70 18.18 -8.40
CA VAL A 311 3.75 17.94 -7.31
C VAL A 311 4.21 18.68 -6.06
N ALA A 312 3.30 19.38 -5.39
CA ALA A 312 3.54 20.06 -4.12
C ALA A 312 2.37 19.86 -3.15
N GLY A 313 2.63 19.97 -1.85
CA GLY A 313 1.62 19.78 -0.81
C GLY A 313 2.26 19.36 0.50
#